data_AF-A0A348NNZ2-F1
#
_entry.id   AF-A0A348NNZ2-F1
#
_cell.length_a   1.000
_cell.length_b   1.000
_cell.length_c   1.000
_cell.angle_alpha   90.00
_cell.angle_beta   90.00
_cell.angle_gamma   90.00
#
_symmetry.space_group_name_H-M   'P 1'
#
loop_
_entity.id
_entity.type
_entity.pdbx_description
1 polymer ?
#
loop_
_entity_poly.entity_id
_entity_poly.type
_entity_poly.pdbx_seq_one_letter_code
_entity_poly.pdbx_strand_id
1 'polypeptide(L)'
;FPPCIKAVTVVDALAAEEPFRARGKVLVDAGWQALYAKDKAGQSGDAKQGKDDSVQELPDFQQGESNPHEPSLPQFKTSAPKRFNEATLLQLMETAGKTVTDEALKEALKEKGVGTPATRASIIEVLIQRQYVERKKKNLISTESGRGLISLIQDERLKSPELTGDWEFRLKQMERGEYDPVQFMTEVGDYTREILQCTSAKTVNPANLGACPICNAAVIRGKSAYGCSAWKQGCKFVLSVEQWGLSIQPELAREIFAHKRTLTPHPIEIDGRKLFATLSLDKKGQLGYAEAEVAKKEADQEALGVCPTCGGDIVAGGKAYGCSNWRNGCKFVIWKTMAQREISLEVAQQLLSAGTTETLSGF
;
A
#
# COMPACT_ATOMS: atom_id res chain seq x y z
N PHE A 1 -29.14 -24.74 17.48
CA PHE A 1 -29.18 -26.04 16.77
C PHE A 1 -28.23 -27.00 17.44
N PRO A 2 -28.57 -28.30 17.52
CA PRO A 2 -27.67 -29.29 18.10
C PRO A 2 -26.34 -29.38 17.32
N PRO A 3 -25.25 -29.81 17.97
CA PRO A 3 -23.97 -29.98 17.29
C PRO A 3 -24.07 -31.03 16.17
N CYS A 4 -23.26 -30.87 15.12
CA CYS A 4 -23.10 -31.90 14.10
C CYS A 4 -22.18 -33.01 14.63
N ILE A 5 -22.64 -34.25 14.56
CA ILE A 5 -21.92 -35.43 15.06
C ILE A 5 -21.37 -36.20 13.86
N LYS A 6 -20.06 -36.47 13.87
CA LYS A 6 -19.37 -37.26 12.87
C LYS A 6 -18.59 -38.38 13.55
N ALA A 7 -18.69 -39.59 13.01
CA ALA A 7 -17.79 -40.68 13.36
C ALA A 7 -16.49 -40.51 12.56
N VAL A 8 -15.36 -40.59 13.23
CA VAL A 8 -14.03 -40.52 12.60
C VAL A 8 -13.36 -41.88 12.76
N THR A 9 -13.09 -42.54 11.65
CA THR A 9 -12.39 -43.82 11.62
C THR A 9 -10.93 -43.59 11.26
N VAL A 10 -10.00 -44.07 12.09
CA VAL A 10 -8.56 -44.03 11.82
C VAL A 10 -8.07 -45.46 11.79
N VAL A 11 -7.45 -45.85 10.67
CA VAL A 11 -6.92 -47.20 10.48
C VAL A 11 -5.41 -47.07 10.27
N ASP A 12 -4.67 -47.70 11.18
CA ASP A 12 -3.23 -47.88 11.05
C ASP A 12 -2.98 -49.31 10.56
N ALA A 13 -2.29 -49.45 9.44
CA ALA A 13 -2.04 -50.72 8.76
C ALA A 13 -0.56 -50.89 8.42
N LEU A 14 -0.13 -52.15 8.28
CA LEU A 14 1.22 -52.52 7.88
C LEU A 14 1.17 -53.24 6.53
N ALA A 15 1.96 -52.80 5.57
CA ALA A 15 2.14 -53.48 4.29
C ALA A 15 3.63 -53.62 4.00
N ALA A 16 4.13 -54.87 3.91
CA ALA A 16 5.55 -55.18 3.71
C ALA A 16 6.49 -54.39 4.66
N GLU A 17 6.13 -54.32 5.95
CA GLU A 17 6.85 -53.61 7.03
C GLU A 17 6.72 -52.07 7.02
N GLU A 18 6.10 -51.48 6.00
CA GLU A 18 5.86 -50.04 5.95
C GLU A 18 4.51 -49.66 6.60
N PRO A 19 4.48 -48.64 7.47
CA PRO A 19 3.26 -48.18 8.12
C PRO A 19 2.44 -47.25 7.22
N PHE A 20 1.15 -47.55 7.09
CA PHE A 20 0.17 -46.72 6.38
C PHE A 20 -0.95 -46.27 7.32
N ARG A 21 -1.49 -45.08 7.06
CA ARG A 21 -2.62 -44.52 7.81
C ARG A 21 -3.73 -44.07 6.88
N ALA A 22 -4.92 -44.61 7.07
CA ALA A 22 -6.14 -44.15 6.44
C ALA A 22 -7.03 -43.41 7.45
N ARG A 23 -7.73 -42.36 7.00
CA ARG A 23 -8.67 -41.60 7.80
C ARG A 23 -9.97 -41.44 7.04
N GLY A 24 -11.08 -41.79 7.69
CA GLY A 24 -12.43 -41.66 7.16
C GLY A 24 -13.32 -40.89 8.11
N LYS A 25 -14.36 -40.27 7.55
CA LYS A 25 -15.36 -39.53 8.33
C LYS A 25 -16.74 -39.92 7.83
N VAL A 26 -17.65 -40.26 8.74
CA VAL A 26 -19.06 -40.55 8.42
C VAL A 26 -19.95 -39.60 9.21
N LEU A 27 -20.92 -38.97 8.55
CA LEU A 27 -21.88 -38.08 9.21
C LEU A 27 -22.91 -38.93 9.97
N VAL A 28 -22.94 -38.81 11.30
CA VAL A 28 -23.87 -39.56 12.17
C VAL A 28 -25.12 -38.72 12.44
N ASP A 29 -24.94 -37.44 12.72
CA ASP A 29 -26.02 -36.47 12.89
C ASP A 29 -25.64 -35.14 12.23
N ALA A 30 -26.50 -34.65 11.34
CA ALA A 30 -26.32 -33.38 10.66
C ALA A 30 -26.35 -32.18 11.63
N GLY A 31 -27.14 -32.27 12.72
CA GLY A 31 -27.32 -31.17 13.68
C GLY A 31 -27.60 -29.82 13.00
N TRP A 32 -26.82 -28.79 13.35
CA TRP A 32 -26.88 -27.45 12.74
C TRP A 32 -26.65 -27.42 11.22
N GLN A 33 -25.97 -28.41 10.64
CA GLN A 33 -25.75 -28.45 9.19
C GLN A 33 -27.03 -28.68 8.40
N ALA A 34 -28.10 -29.21 9.03
CA ALA A 34 -29.40 -29.39 8.39
C ALA A 34 -29.99 -28.08 7.85
N LEU A 35 -29.66 -26.94 8.45
CA LEU A 35 -30.11 -25.62 8.01
C LEU A 35 -29.50 -25.16 6.68
N TYR A 36 -28.28 -25.61 6.37
CA TYR A 36 -27.51 -25.21 5.20
C TYR A 36 -27.49 -26.30 4.12
N ALA A 37 -28.35 -27.33 4.25
CA ALA A 37 -28.40 -28.46 3.33
C ALA A 37 -28.71 -28.04 1.88
N LYS A 38 -29.44 -26.94 1.68
CA LYS A 38 -29.76 -26.38 0.35
C LYS A 38 -28.57 -25.67 -0.32
N ASP A 39 -27.63 -25.11 0.44
CA ASP A 39 -26.46 -24.42 -0.12
C ASP A 39 -25.41 -25.39 -0.69
N LYS A 40 -25.40 -26.65 -0.21
CA LYS A 40 -24.55 -27.70 -0.76
C LYS A 40 -25.09 -28.31 -2.06
N ALA A 41 -26.40 -28.28 -2.29
CA ALA A 41 -27.02 -28.81 -3.51
C ALA A 41 -26.79 -27.89 -4.74
N GLY A 42 -26.46 -26.61 -4.52
CA GLY A 42 -26.17 -25.64 -5.59
C GLY A 42 -24.69 -25.46 -5.96
N GLN A 43 -23.75 -26.13 -5.25
CA GLN A 43 -22.30 -26.04 -5.51
C GLN A 43 -21.75 -27.23 -6.31
N SER A 44 -22.56 -27.83 -7.20
CA SER A 44 -22.09 -28.78 -8.21
C SER A 44 -21.51 -28.06 -9.44
N GLY A 45 -20.56 -27.16 -9.20
CA GLY A 45 -19.85 -26.42 -10.25
C GLY A 45 -18.54 -25.85 -9.70
N ASP A 46 -17.43 -26.49 -10.03
CA ASP A 46 -16.05 -26.06 -9.76
C ASP A 46 -15.53 -26.09 -8.30
N ALA A 47 -15.84 -27.14 -7.56
CA ALA A 47 -15.03 -27.53 -6.41
C ALA A 47 -13.74 -28.23 -6.89
N LYS A 48 -12.68 -27.44 -7.14
CA LYS A 48 -11.31 -27.99 -7.19
C LYS A 48 -11.00 -28.59 -5.80
N GLN A 49 -11.03 -29.92 -5.74
CA GLN A 49 -10.62 -30.76 -4.61
C GLN A 49 -9.34 -30.21 -3.94
N GLY A 50 -9.52 -29.58 -2.78
CA GLY A 50 -8.47 -29.49 -1.77
C GLY A 50 -8.37 -30.86 -1.11
N LYS A 51 -7.16 -31.41 -1.04
CA LYS A 51 -6.83 -32.81 -0.73
C LYS A 51 -7.12 -33.26 0.72
N ASP A 52 -7.86 -32.49 1.52
CA ASP A 52 -8.03 -32.74 2.97
C ASP A 52 -9.50 -32.90 3.43
N ASP A 53 -10.46 -32.76 2.50
CA ASP A 53 -11.90 -32.85 2.81
C ASP A 53 -12.69 -33.71 1.81
N SER A 54 -12.01 -34.56 1.02
CA SER A 54 -12.71 -35.72 0.46
C SER A 54 -13.11 -36.61 1.64
N VAL A 55 -14.39 -36.57 1.99
CA VAL A 55 -14.99 -37.48 2.96
C VAL A 55 -14.85 -38.89 2.37
N GLN A 56 -13.72 -39.52 2.64
CA GLN A 56 -13.55 -40.93 2.36
C GLN A 56 -14.39 -41.64 3.42
N GLU A 57 -15.52 -42.18 2.99
CA GLU A 57 -16.27 -43.12 3.81
C GLU A 57 -15.42 -44.38 3.86
N LEU A 58 -14.91 -44.69 5.06
CA LEU A 58 -14.19 -45.92 5.30
C LEU A 58 -15.21 -46.98 5.75
N PRO A 59 -15.09 -48.22 5.24
CA PRO A 59 -15.87 -49.32 5.78
C PRO A 59 -15.47 -49.60 7.24
N ASP A 60 -16.26 -50.40 7.93
CA ASP A 60 -15.90 -50.90 9.25
C ASP A 60 -14.72 -51.88 9.13
N PHE A 61 -13.66 -51.63 9.89
CA PHE A 61 -12.46 -52.47 9.93
C PHE A 61 -12.42 -53.27 11.24
N GLN A 62 -11.96 -54.51 11.18
CA GLN A 62 -11.67 -55.31 12.37
C GLN A 62 -10.16 -55.40 12.62
N GLN A 63 -9.77 -55.40 13.88
CA GLN A 63 -8.36 -55.53 14.24
C GLN A 63 -7.83 -56.90 13.80
N GLY A 64 -6.77 -56.91 12.99
CA GLY A 64 -6.17 -58.13 12.44
C GLY A 64 -6.69 -58.54 11.05
N GLU A 65 -7.64 -57.80 10.48
CA GLU A 65 -8.08 -57.99 9.10
C GLU A 65 -6.94 -57.74 8.10
N SER A 66 -6.85 -58.55 7.04
CA SER A 66 -5.86 -58.42 5.98
C SER A 66 -6.51 -58.65 4.62
N ASN A 67 -6.23 -57.77 3.66
CA ASN A 67 -6.78 -57.82 2.31
C ASN A 67 -5.67 -57.62 1.26
N PRO A 68 -5.86 -58.11 0.02
CA PRO A 68 -4.94 -57.83 -1.09
C PRO A 68 -4.82 -56.32 -1.33
N HIS A 69 -3.60 -55.84 -1.59
CA HIS A 69 -3.31 -54.44 -1.89
C HIS A 69 -2.41 -54.32 -3.11
N GLU A 70 -2.72 -53.35 -3.99
CA GLU A 70 -1.88 -53.00 -5.12
C GLU A 70 -1.13 -51.69 -4.84
N PRO A 71 0.22 -51.70 -4.77
CA PRO A 71 0.98 -50.48 -4.54
C PRO A 71 0.92 -49.58 -5.78
N SER A 72 0.68 -48.28 -5.56
CA SER A 72 0.78 -47.27 -6.61
C SER A 72 1.73 -46.15 -6.20
N LEU A 73 2.48 -45.63 -7.17
CA LEU A 73 3.41 -44.51 -6.99
C LEU A 73 2.91 -43.29 -7.78
N PRO A 74 1.94 -42.54 -7.23
CA PRO A 74 1.43 -41.35 -7.89
C PRO A 74 2.51 -40.25 -7.94
N GLN A 75 2.75 -39.71 -9.13
CA GLN A 75 3.60 -38.53 -9.30
C GLN A 75 2.79 -37.26 -9.06
N PHE A 76 3.27 -36.42 -8.13
CA PHE A 76 2.67 -35.12 -7.86
C PHE A 76 3.59 -33.98 -8.31
N LYS A 77 2.98 -32.83 -8.64
CA LYS A 77 3.69 -31.58 -8.93
C LYS A 77 3.25 -30.51 -7.95
N THR A 78 4.17 -29.66 -7.52
CA THR A 78 3.84 -28.48 -6.71
C THR A 78 3.08 -27.46 -7.58
N SER A 79 2.17 -26.73 -6.95
CA SER A 79 1.46 -25.63 -7.58
C SER A 79 1.84 -24.33 -6.89
N ALA A 80 2.01 -23.26 -7.66
CA ALA A 80 2.22 -21.93 -7.10
C ALA A 80 1.06 -21.51 -6.17
N PRO A 81 1.32 -20.66 -5.16
CA PRO A 81 0.28 -20.12 -4.30
C PRO A 81 -0.84 -19.47 -5.12
N LYS A 82 -2.09 -19.69 -4.69
CA LYS A 82 -3.25 -19.07 -5.32
C LYS A 82 -3.19 -17.56 -5.11
N ARG A 83 -3.60 -16.79 -6.11
CA ARG A 83 -3.75 -15.33 -5.97
C ARG A 83 -4.84 -15.02 -4.96
N PHE A 84 -4.71 -13.86 -4.32
CA PHE A 84 -5.75 -13.33 -3.45
C PHE A 84 -6.98 -12.94 -4.26
N ASN A 85 -8.14 -13.15 -3.67
CA ASN A 85 -9.40 -12.49 -4.00
C ASN A 85 -9.82 -11.66 -2.78
N GLU A 86 -10.94 -10.95 -2.84
CA GLU A 86 -11.37 -10.13 -1.71
C GLU A 86 -11.59 -10.95 -0.43
N ALA A 87 -12.26 -12.10 -0.51
CA ALA A 87 -12.50 -12.95 0.65
C ALA A 87 -11.19 -13.49 1.27
N THR A 88 -10.25 -13.96 0.44
CA THR A 88 -8.98 -14.50 0.95
C THR A 88 -8.03 -13.41 1.42
N LEU A 89 -8.12 -12.19 0.88
CA LEU A 89 -7.37 -11.03 1.39
C LEU A 89 -7.95 -10.55 2.73
N LEU A 90 -9.29 -10.46 2.85
CA LEU A 90 -9.96 -10.13 4.11
C LEU A 90 -9.60 -11.13 5.22
N GLN A 91 -9.63 -12.42 4.90
CA GLN A 91 -9.20 -13.48 5.81
C GLN A 91 -7.72 -13.35 6.19
N LEU A 92 -6.86 -12.94 5.26
CA LEU A 92 -5.45 -12.66 5.56
C LEU A 92 -5.31 -11.46 6.51
N MET A 93 -6.06 -10.38 6.29
CA MET A 93 -6.05 -9.21 7.17
C MET A 93 -6.53 -9.57 8.58
N GLU A 94 -7.53 -10.45 8.71
CA GLU A 94 -8.00 -11.01 9.99
C GLU A 94 -6.94 -11.85 10.70
N THR A 95 -6.20 -12.64 9.93
CA THR A 95 -5.26 -13.63 10.48
C THR A 95 -3.80 -13.26 10.28
N ALA A 96 -3.52 -11.97 10.10
CA ALA A 96 -2.18 -11.45 9.83
C ALA A 96 -1.16 -11.81 10.92
N GLY A 97 -1.62 -12.07 12.16
CA GLY A 97 -0.76 -12.60 13.23
C GLY A 97 -0.10 -13.95 12.89
N LYS A 98 -0.66 -14.75 11.97
CA LYS A 98 -0.06 -16.04 11.55
C LYS A 98 1.24 -15.88 10.77
N THR A 99 1.47 -14.71 10.18
CA THR A 99 2.72 -14.41 9.46
C THR A 99 3.77 -13.73 10.34
N VAL A 100 3.43 -13.45 11.60
CA VAL A 100 4.33 -12.84 12.59
C VAL A 100 5.08 -13.94 13.35
N THR A 101 6.39 -13.75 13.50
CA THR A 101 7.26 -14.75 14.17
C THR A 101 7.28 -14.62 15.68
N ASP A 102 7.08 -13.41 16.21
CA ASP A 102 7.03 -13.13 17.65
C ASP A 102 5.67 -13.52 18.25
N GLU A 103 5.67 -14.37 19.28
CA GLU A 103 4.43 -14.89 19.91
C GLU A 103 3.64 -13.82 20.67
N ALA A 104 4.29 -12.78 21.23
CA ALA A 104 3.60 -11.70 21.92
C ALA A 104 2.85 -10.79 20.93
N LEU A 105 3.51 -10.44 19.81
CA LEU A 105 2.88 -9.66 18.73
C LEU A 105 1.77 -10.43 18.03
N LYS A 106 1.96 -11.74 17.87
CA LYS A 106 0.94 -12.63 17.30
C LYS A 106 -0.31 -12.72 18.17
N GLU A 107 -0.18 -12.79 19.50
CA GLU A 107 -1.31 -12.76 20.42
C GLU A 107 -2.03 -11.40 20.36
N ALA A 108 -1.29 -10.29 20.24
CA ALA A 108 -1.88 -8.96 20.08
C ALA A 108 -2.76 -8.85 18.82
N LEU A 109 -2.35 -9.51 17.72
CA LEU A 109 -3.05 -9.53 16.44
C LEU A 109 -4.19 -10.57 16.35
N LYS A 110 -4.35 -11.46 17.33
CA LYS A 110 -5.26 -12.61 17.24
C LYS A 110 -6.75 -12.25 17.17
N GLU A 111 -7.14 -11.15 17.80
CA GLU A 111 -8.54 -10.71 17.84
C GLU A 111 -8.89 -9.72 16.72
N LYS A 112 -7.99 -8.78 16.42
CA LYS A 112 -8.26 -7.68 15.49
C LYS A 112 -7.51 -7.78 14.17
N GLY A 113 -6.45 -8.57 14.05
CA GLY A 113 -5.63 -8.60 12.84
C GLY A 113 -5.15 -7.21 12.43
N VAL A 114 -5.00 -6.98 11.13
CA VAL A 114 -4.72 -5.64 10.57
C VAL A 114 -6.04 -4.92 10.31
N GLY A 115 -6.29 -3.87 11.09
CA GLY A 115 -7.50 -3.04 11.01
C GLY A 115 -8.76 -3.73 11.53
N THR A 116 -9.84 -2.96 11.70
CA THR A 116 -11.11 -3.49 12.23
C THR A 116 -11.99 -4.08 11.13
N PRO A 117 -12.93 -5.01 11.43
CA PRO A 117 -13.86 -5.56 10.44
C PRO A 117 -14.57 -4.49 9.61
N ALA A 118 -14.92 -3.34 10.22
CA ALA A 118 -15.59 -2.22 9.55
C ALA A 118 -14.69 -1.50 8.52
N THR A 119 -13.37 -1.52 8.69
CA THR A 119 -12.44 -0.72 7.86
C THR A 119 -11.71 -1.54 6.79
N ARG A 120 -11.70 -2.87 6.86
CA ARG A 120 -10.93 -3.70 5.92
C ARG A 120 -11.45 -3.60 4.49
N ALA A 121 -12.76 -3.69 4.30
CA ALA A 121 -13.37 -3.59 2.98
C ALA A 121 -13.12 -2.22 2.34
N SER A 122 -13.23 -1.13 3.12
CA SER A 122 -12.97 0.22 2.61
C SER A 122 -11.50 0.45 2.25
N ILE A 123 -10.55 -0.13 3.01
CA ILE A 123 -9.12 -0.07 2.65
C ILE A 123 -8.87 -0.76 1.30
N ILE A 124 -9.48 -1.91 1.04
CA ILE A 124 -9.34 -2.60 -0.26
C ILE A 124 -9.86 -1.71 -1.39
N GLU A 125 -11.01 -1.05 -1.21
CA GLU A 125 -11.52 -0.09 -2.20
C GLU A 125 -10.57 1.10 -2.41
N VAL A 126 -9.96 1.63 -1.35
CA VAL A 126 -8.97 2.72 -1.47
C VAL A 126 -7.76 2.27 -2.30
N LEU A 127 -7.26 1.04 -2.10
CA LEU A 127 -6.14 0.50 -2.89
C LEU A 127 -6.49 0.36 -4.38
N ILE A 128 -7.75 0.04 -4.69
CA ILE A 128 -8.26 -0.05 -6.06
C ILE A 128 -8.44 1.33 -6.68
N GLN A 129 -9.06 2.27 -5.95
CA GLN A 129 -9.26 3.65 -6.39
C GLN A 129 -7.93 4.36 -6.69
N ARG A 130 -6.89 4.09 -5.88
CA ARG A 130 -5.52 4.61 -6.08
C ARG A 130 -4.72 3.85 -7.14
N GLN A 131 -5.32 2.86 -7.80
CA GLN A 131 -4.68 2.02 -8.83
C GLN A 131 -3.42 1.28 -8.35
N TYR A 132 -3.32 0.93 -7.07
CA TYR A 132 -2.26 0.06 -6.56
C TYR A 132 -2.59 -1.43 -6.72
N VAL A 133 -3.89 -1.75 -6.70
CA VAL A 133 -4.43 -3.08 -6.93
C VAL A 133 -5.53 -2.99 -7.99
N GLU A 134 -5.66 -4.02 -8.82
CA GLU A 134 -6.73 -4.14 -9.81
C GLU A 134 -7.50 -5.46 -9.65
N ARG A 135 -8.79 -5.44 -10.00
CA ARG A 135 -9.64 -6.63 -10.09
C ARG A 135 -9.44 -7.28 -11.46
N LYS A 136 -8.88 -8.49 -11.49
CA LYS A 136 -8.76 -9.30 -12.71
C LYS A 136 -9.55 -10.60 -12.55
N LYS A 137 -10.75 -10.62 -13.13
CA LYS A 137 -11.78 -11.64 -12.85
C LYS A 137 -12.08 -11.64 -11.35
N LYS A 138 -11.97 -12.79 -10.69
CA LYS A 138 -12.15 -12.93 -9.25
C LYS A 138 -10.91 -12.61 -8.40
N ASN A 139 -9.76 -12.30 -9.02
CA ASN A 139 -8.51 -12.12 -8.29
C ASN A 139 -8.15 -10.64 -8.16
N LEU A 140 -7.51 -10.29 -7.05
CA LEU A 140 -6.82 -9.03 -6.83
C LEU A 140 -5.36 -9.17 -7.28
N ILE A 141 -4.89 -8.22 -8.09
CA ILE A 141 -3.52 -8.21 -8.62
C ILE A 141 -2.90 -6.84 -8.34
N SER A 142 -1.69 -6.84 -7.77
CA SER A 142 -0.90 -5.62 -7.62
C SER A 142 -0.53 -5.05 -8.98
N THR A 143 -0.82 -3.78 -9.22
CA THR A 143 -0.42 -3.08 -10.44
C THR A 143 1.09 -2.79 -10.45
N GLU A 144 1.60 -2.24 -11.55
CA GLU A 144 2.99 -1.72 -11.58
C GLU A 144 3.17 -0.58 -10.57
N SER A 145 2.19 0.32 -10.48
CA SER A 145 2.15 1.42 -9.51
C SER A 145 2.22 0.92 -8.05
N GLY A 146 1.42 -0.10 -7.70
CA GLY A 146 1.43 -0.67 -6.36
C GLY A 146 2.77 -1.32 -6.00
N ARG A 147 3.39 -2.03 -6.96
CA ARG A 147 4.73 -2.62 -6.78
C ARG A 147 5.82 -1.56 -6.69
N GLY A 148 5.71 -0.50 -7.49
CA GLY A 148 6.58 0.67 -7.42
C GLY A 148 6.56 1.31 -6.04
N LEU A 149 5.36 1.57 -5.49
CA LEU A 149 5.21 2.12 -4.14
C LEU A 149 5.89 1.25 -3.08
N ILE A 150 5.61 -0.05 -3.07
CA ILE A 150 6.22 -0.98 -2.10
C ILE A 150 7.75 -1.00 -2.24
N SER A 151 8.29 -0.87 -3.46
CA SER A 151 9.74 -0.80 -3.69
C SER A 151 10.39 0.52 -3.23
N LEU A 152 9.61 1.60 -3.08
CA LEU A 152 10.08 2.90 -2.62
C LEU A 152 10.14 2.99 -1.09
N ILE A 153 9.29 2.23 -0.40
CA ILE A 153 9.29 2.14 1.05
C ILE A 153 10.57 1.41 1.48
N GLN A 154 11.49 2.10 2.15
CA GLN A 154 12.77 1.52 2.57
C GLN A 154 12.68 0.81 3.92
N ASP A 155 11.89 1.37 4.83
CA ASP A 155 11.67 0.74 6.12
C ASP A 155 10.81 -0.52 5.94
N GLU A 156 11.43 -1.68 6.14
CA GLU A 156 10.72 -2.97 6.08
C GLU A 156 9.64 -3.10 7.15
N ARG A 157 9.73 -2.37 8.27
CA ARG A 157 8.70 -2.34 9.32
C ARG A 157 7.38 -1.81 8.78
N LEU A 158 7.41 -0.82 7.87
CA LEU A 158 6.21 -0.27 7.24
C LEU A 158 5.52 -1.23 6.26
N LYS A 159 6.23 -2.28 5.82
CA LYS A 159 5.72 -3.34 4.93
C LYS A 159 5.31 -4.61 5.69
N SER A 160 5.57 -4.65 7.00
CA SER A 160 5.33 -5.81 7.85
C SER A 160 4.07 -5.62 8.71
N PRO A 161 3.19 -6.63 8.84
CA PRO A 161 2.09 -6.60 9.79
C PRO A 161 2.57 -6.57 11.26
N GLU A 162 3.84 -6.87 11.52
CA GLU A 162 4.45 -6.85 12.86
C GLU A 162 4.38 -5.47 13.50
N LEU A 163 4.63 -4.40 12.74
CA LEU A 163 4.52 -3.03 13.24
C LEU A 163 3.10 -2.68 13.69
N THR A 164 2.09 -3.18 12.96
CA THR A 164 0.69 -3.03 13.37
C THR A 164 0.40 -3.82 14.64
N GLY A 165 0.99 -5.01 14.78
CA GLY A 165 0.89 -5.82 16.00
C GLY A 165 1.51 -5.15 17.22
N ASP A 166 2.68 -4.54 17.06
CA ASP A 166 3.34 -3.77 18.12
C ASP A 166 2.48 -2.60 18.59
N TRP A 167 1.89 -1.85 17.66
CA TRP A 167 1.01 -0.75 18.01
C TRP A 167 -0.24 -1.22 18.74
N GLU A 168 -0.93 -2.25 18.27
CA GLU A 168 -2.11 -2.81 18.96
C GLU A 168 -1.75 -3.36 20.35
N PHE A 169 -0.57 -3.97 20.50
CA PHE A 169 -0.07 -4.42 21.80
C PHE A 169 0.10 -3.26 22.78
N ARG A 170 0.76 -2.19 22.35
CA ARG A 170 1.00 -0.99 23.16
C ARG A 170 -0.29 -0.22 23.47
N LEU A 171 -1.23 -0.17 22.53
CA LEU A 171 -2.59 0.36 22.76
C LEU A 171 -3.32 -0.41 23.88
N LYS A 172 -3.23 -1.75 23.89
CA LYS A 172 -3.81 -2.58 24.97
C LYS A 172 -3.13 -2.33 26.32
N GLN A 173 -1.82 -2.11 26.36
CA GLN A 173 -1.13 -1.76 27.62
C GLN A 173 -1.61 -0.42 28.17
N MET A 174 -1.82 0.58 27.31
CA MET A 174 -2.38 1.87 27.73
C MET A 174 -3.82 1.74 28.26
N GLU A 175 -4.65 0.91 27.62
CA GLU A 175 -6.02 0.62 28.10
C GLU A 175 -6.02 0.01 29.52
N ARG A 176 -4.99 -0.78 29.86
CA ARG A 176 -4.78 -1.38 31.18
C ARG A 176 -4.07 -0.45 32.18
N GLY A 177 -3.61 0.72 31.75
CA GLY A 177 -2.82 1.63 32.57
C GLY A 177 -1.36 1.19 32.80
N GLU A 178 -0.87 0.25 32.00
CA GLU A 178 0.50 -0.31 32.08
C GLU A 178 1.52 0.49 31.27
N TYR A 179 1.06 1.41 30.42
CA TYR A 179 1.91 2.21 29.53
C TYR A 179 1.41 3.65 29.43
N ASP A 180 2.33 4.62 29.37
CA ASP A 180 2.00 6.04 29.33
C ASP A 180 1.65 6.52 27.90
N PRO A 181 0.46 7.12 27.68
CA PRO A 181 0.08 7.67 26.37
C PRO A 181 0.97 8.81 25.87
N VAL A 182 1.52 9.63 26.78
CA VAL A 182 2.39 10.74 26.37
C VAL A 182 3.72 10.21 25.83
N GLN A 183 4.29 9.22 26.52
CA GLN A 183 5.45 8.48 26.05
C GLN A 183 5.19 7.80 24.70
N PHE A 184 4.06 7.10 24.53
CA PHE A 184 3.68 6.47 23.26
C PHE A 184 3.73 7.46 22.08
N MET A 185 3.08 8.61 22.24
CA MET A 185 3.02 9.63 21.18
C MET A 185 4.38 10.26 20.90
N THR A 186 5.25 10.37 21.91
CA THR A 186 6.63 10.84 21.74
C THR A 186 7.42 9.88 20.85
N GLU A 187 7.35 8.57 21.14
CA GLU A 187 8.02 7.53 20.37
C GLU A 187 7.49 7.40 18.93
N VAL A 188 6.17 7.56 18.72
CA VAL A 188 5.59 7.65 17.36
C VAL A 188 6.16 8.87 16.61
N GLY A 189 6.32 10.00 17.30
CA GLY A 189 6.94 11.20 16.74
C GLY A 189 8.42 11.01 16.39
N ASP A 190 9.18 10.33 17.24
CA ASP A 190 10.58 9.97 16.99
C ASP A 190 10.71 9.01 15.82
N TYR A 191 9.88 7.97 15.77
CA TYR A 191 9.86 7.04 14.65
C TYR A 191 9.48 7.72 13.33
N THR A 192 8.51 8.63 13.36
CA THR A 192 8.15 9.44 12.19
C THR A 192 9.32 10.32 11.75
N ARG A 193 10.05 10.94 12.69
CA ARG A 193 11.27 11.70 12.38
C ARG A 193 12.36 10.81 11.80
N GLU A 194 12.54 9.58 12.30
CA GLU A 194 13.48 8.60 11.76
C GLU A 194 13.14 8.26 10.30
N ILE A 195 11.87 7.95 10.01
CA ILE A 195 11.39 7.72 8.65
C ILE A 195 11.65 8.95 7.76
N LEU A 196 11.38 10.15 8.27
CA LEU A 196 11.62 11.40 7.54
C LEU A 196 13.11 11.71 7.35
N GLN A 197 13.97 11.36 8.30
CA GLN A 197 15.43 11.48 8.19
C GLN A 197 16.02 10.44 7.24
N CYS A 198 15.33 9.31 7.05
CA CYS A 198 15.57 8.37 5.96
C CYS A 198 15.17 8.93 4.58
N THR A 199 14.72 10.20 4.46
CA THR A 199 14.31 10.78 3.17
C THR A 199 15.41 11.61 2.49
N SER A 200 15.65 11.24 1.23
CA SER A 200 16.34 11.90 0.10
C SER A 200 17.87 11.90 0.01
N ALA A 201 18.64 12.42 0.97
CA ALA A 201 20.07 12.70 0.68
C ALA A 201 21.02 11.48 0.70
N LYS A 202 20.69 10.42 1.46
CA LYS A 202 21.53 9.19 1.57
C LYS A 202 20.88 7.93 1.00
N THR A 203 19.60 8.01 0.64
CA THR A 203 18.73 6.85 0.42
C THR A 203 18.30 6.66 -1.03
N VAL A 204 18.53 7.64 -1.91
CA VAL A 204 18.55 7.37 -3.35
C VAL A 204 19.95 6.88 -3.70
N ASN A 205 20.11 5.60 -4.02
CA ASN A 205 21.27 5.21 -4.81
C ASN A 205 21.07 5.87 -6.19
N PRO A 206 21.87 6.89 -6.58
CA PRO A 206 21.70 7.55 -7.87
C PRO A 206 21.91 6.59 -9.04
N ALA A 207 22.47 5.39 -8.78
CA ALA A 207 22.63 4.32 -9.74
C ALA A 207 21.35 3.51 -10.00
N ASN A 208 20.33 3.56 -9.12
CA ASN A 208 19.07 2.83 -9.32
C ASN A 208 17.90 3.82 -9.39
N LEU A 209 17.58 4.27 -10.60
CA LEU A 209 16.51 5.21 -10.88
C LEU A 209 15.21 4.51 -11.34
N GLY A 210 15.13 3.19 -11.25
CA GLY A 210 13.98 2.43 -11.75
C GLY A 210 14.07 2.11 -13.24
N ALA A 211 12.97 1.55 -13.76
CA ALA A 211 12.91 1.01 -15.10
C ALA A 211 12.63 2.08 -16.15
N CYS A 212 13.22 1.93 -17.34
CA CYS A 212 13.02 2.81 -18.46
C CYS A 212 11.56 2.72 -18.94
N PRO A 213 10.85 3.85 -19.08
CA PRO A 213 9.44 3.85 -19.47
C PRO A 213 9.17 3.37 -20.91
N ILE A 214 10.22 3.23 -21.72
CA ILE A 214 10.16 2.73 -23.11
C ILE A 214 10.47 1.23 -23.18
N CYS A 215 11.63 0.80 -22.63
CA CYS A 215 12.14 -0.56 -22.84
C CYS A 215 12.35 -1.37 -21.54
N ASN A 216 11.96 -0.82 -20.39
CA ASN A 216 12.02 -1.45 -19.07
C ASN A 216 13.43 -1.77 -18.53
N ALA A 217 14.49 -1.50 -19.28
CA ALA A 217 15.88 -1.59 -18.80
C ALA A 217 16.17 -0.50 -17.74
N ALA A 218 17.22 -0.67 -16.93
CA ALA A 218 17.53 0.31 -15.87
C ALA A 218 17.80 1.72 -16.44
N VAL A 219 17.40 2.77 -15.71
CA VAL A 219 17.76 4.16 -16.00
C VAL A 219 18.99 4.58 -15.18
N ILE A 220 19.90 5.33 -15.81
CA ILE A 220 21.15 5.84 -15.23
C ILE A 220 21.15 7.36 -15.16
N ARG A 221 21.77 7.93 -14.11
CA ARG A 221 21.91 9.39 -13.94
C ARG A 221 23.18 9.88 -14.65
N GLY A 222 23.00 10.80 -15.61
CA GLY A 222 24.08 11.62 -16.17
C GLY A 222 24.17 12.99 -15.50
N LYS A 223 25.05 13.87 -15.99
CA LYS A 223 25.24 15.22 -15.45
C LYS A 223 24.02 16.13 -15.68
N SER A 224 23.43 16.06 -16.87
CA SER A 224 22.32 16.93 -17.31
C SER A 224 21.03 16.17 -17.63
N ALA A 225 21.04 14.84 -17.57
CA ALA A 225 19.88 14.04 -17.93
C ALA A 225 19.90 12.64 -17.31
N TYR A 226 18.73 12.01 -17.26
CA TYR A 226 18.51 10.60 -16.97
C TYR A 226 18.38 9.82 -18.28
N GLY A 227 19.22 8.80 -18.48
CA GLY A 227 19.27 8.04 -19.74
C GLY A 227 19.02 6.55 -19.53
N CYS A 228 18.53 5.85 -20.55
CA CYS A 228 18.42 4.39 -20.49
C CYS A 228 19.79 3.71 -20.52
N SER A 229 20.03 2.71 -19.66
CA SER A 229 21.26 1.90 -19.66
C SER A 229 21.43 1.06 -20.93
N ALA A 230 20.33 0.65 -21.57
CA ALA A 230 20.32 -0.11 -22.82
C ALA A 230 20.43 0.79 -24.07
N TRP A 231 21.00 1.99 -23.96
CA TRP A 231 21.09 2.92 -25.09
C TRP A 231 21.90 2.39 -26.27
N LYS A 232 22.94 1.59 -26.00
CA LYS A 232 23.72 0.89 -27.04
C LYS A 232 22.93 -0.20 -27.77
N GLN A 233 21.84 -0.68 -27.17
CA GLN A 233 20.92 -1.69 -27.75
C GLN A 233 19.76 -1.03 -28.52
N GLY A 234 19.78 0.31 -28.66
CA GLY A 234 18.85 1.06 -29.51
C GLY A 234 17.83 1.94 -28.75
N CYS A 235 17.76 1.88 -27.42
CA CYS A 235 16.82 2.71 -26.67
C CYS A 235 17.34 4.15 -26.52
N LYS A 236 16.61 5.14 -27.09
CA LYS A 236 17.01 6.56 -27.07
C LYS A 236 16.35 7.39 -25.97
N PHE A 237 15.82 6.74 -24.92
CA PHE A 237 15.16 7.46 -23.82
C PHE A 237 16.15 8.35 -23.07
N VAL A 238 15.81 9.64 -22.98
CA VAL A 238 16.54 10.67 -22.22
C VAL A 238 15.53 11.64 -21.61
N LEU A 239 15.62 11.90 -20.31
CA LEU A 239 14.86 12.92 -19.60
C LEU A 239 15.83 13.96 -19.00
N SER A 240 15.65 15.25 -19.30
CA SER A 240 16.48 16.32 -18.73
C SER A 240 16.32 16.42 -17.20
N VAL A 241 17.38 16.80 -16.47
CA VAL A 241 17.27 17.11 -15.02
C VAL A 241 16.64 18.47 -14.75
N GLU A 242 16.53 19.32 -15.76
CA GLU A 242 15.85 20.61 -15.69
C GLU A 242 14.96 20.78 -16.92
N GLN A 243 13.70 21.14 -16.70
CA GLN A 243 12.72 21.35 -17.76
C GLN A 243 11.68 22.38 -17.30
N TRP A 244 11.41 23.41 -18.12
CA TRP A 244 10.42 24.46 -17.80
C TRP A 244 10.61 25.09 -16.41
N GLY A 245 11.85 25.43 -16.05
CA GLY A 245 12.18 25.98 -14.72
C GLY A 245 12.04 25.01 -13.54
N LEU A 246 11.59 23.77 -13.78
CA LEU A 246 11.50 22.73 -12.77
C LEU A 246 12.77 21.87 -12.75
N SER A 247 13.37 21.77 -11.58
CA SER A 247 14.46 20.82 -11.31
C SER A 247 13.88 19.43 -11.01
N ILE A 248 14.06 18.50 -11.94
CA ILE A 248 13.61 17.12 -11.84
C ILE A 248 14.64 16.34 -11.02
N GLN A 249 14.42 16.31 -9.71
CA GLN A 249 15.23 15.53 -8.76
C GLN A 249 15.02 14.02 -8.94
N PRO A 250 15.95 13.16 -8.47
CA PRO A 250 15.87 11.71 -8.65
C PRO A 250 14.52 11.09 -8.24
N GLU A 251 13.93 11.61 -7.17
CA GLU A 251 12.65 11.15 -6.62
C GLU A 251 11.51 11.41 -7.61
N LEU A 252 11.44 12.62 -8.15
CA LEU A 252 10.46 13.01 -9.16
C LEU A 252 10.70 12.26 -10.48
N ALA A 253 11.96 12.06 -10.87
CA ALA A 253 12.32 11.28 -12.05
C ALA A 253 11.82 9.82 -11.93
N ARG A 254 12.06 9.19 -10.78
CA ARG A 254 11.56 7.83 -10.48
C ARG A 254 10.04 7.74 -10.56
N GLU A 255 9.34 8.72 -9.98
CA GLU A 255 7.88 8.81 -10.07
C GLU A 255 7.42 8.87 -11.54
N ILE A 256 8.02 9.76 -12.33
CA ILE A 256 7.73 9.92 -13.76
C ILE A 256 8.01 8.63 -14.52
N PHE A 257 9.10 7.90 -14.21
CA PHE A 257 9.39 6.64 -14.90
C PHE A 257 8.40 5.53 -14.54
N ALA A 258 8.04 5.41 -13.26
CA ALA A 258 7.15 4.37 -12.76
C ALA A 258 5.69 4.58 -13.20
N HIS A 259 5.22 5.82 -13.22
CA HIS A 259 3.82 6.13 -13.52
C HIS A 259 3.61 6.71 -14.92
N LYS A 260 4.70 7.02 -15.64
CA LYS A 260 4.69 7.78 -16.91
C LYS A 260 4.04 9.16 -16.76
N ARG A 261 3.89 9.64 -15.53
CA ARG A 261 3.34 10.93 -15.16
C ARG A 261 3.70 11.30 -13.73
N THR A 262 3.52 12.57 -13.37
CA THR A 262 3.53 12.97 -11.97
C THR A 262 2.19 12.65 -11.31
N LEU A 263 2.22 12.28 -10.03
CA LEU A 263 1.05 11.98 -9.22
C LEU A 263 0.35 13.26 -8.76
N THR A 264 1.12 14.33 -8.54
CA THR A 264 0.61 15.68 -8.28
C THR A 264 1.10 16.65 -9.37
N PRO A 265 0.36 17.73 -9.64
CA PRO A 265 0.87 18.81 -10.47
C PRO A 265 2.05 19.52 -9.76
N HIS A 266 2.92 20.10 -10.57
CA HIS A 266 4.13 20.80 -10.14
C HIS A 266 4.17 22.19 -10.77
N PRO A 267 4.80 23.18 -10.10
CA PRO A 267 5.01 24.49 -10.68
C PRO A 267 6.02 24.38 -11.84
N ILE A 268 5.64 24.91 -13.00
CA ILE A 268 6.53 25.04 -14.16
C ILE A 268 6.42 26.45 -14.73
N GLU A 269 7.46 26.87 -15.45
CA GLU A 269 7.57 28.16 -16.10
C GLU A 269 7.76 27.99 -17.61
N ILE A 270 6.85 28.56 -18.38
CA ILE A 270 6.85 28.51 -19.84
C ILE A 270 6.72 29.93 -20.36
N ASP A 271 7.69 30.38 -21.15
CA ASP A 271 7.73 31.72 -21.73
C ASP A 271 7.50 32.85 -20.70
N GLY A 272 8.02 32.67 -19.48
CA GLY A 272 7.88 33.61 -18.36
C GLY A 272 6.55 33.52 -17.60
N ARG A 273 5.62 32.64 -18.02
CA ARG A 273 4.37 32.38 -17.31
C ARG A 273 4.53 31.17 -16.38
N LYS A 274 4.30 31.38 -15.09
CA LYS A 274 4.21 30.31 -14.09
C LYS A 274 2.84 29.67 -14.15
N LEU A 275 2.81 28.34 -14.24
CA LEU A 275 1.60 27.54 -14.25
C LEU A 275 1.80 26.25 -13.47
N PHE A 276 0.70 25.67 -13.01
CA PHE A 276 0.70 24.43 -12.25
C PHE A 276 0.28 23.31 -13.18
N ALA A 277 1.14 22.30 -13.40
CA ALA A 277 0.89 21.28 -14.40
C ALA A 277 1.27 19.88 -13.96
N THR A 278 0.49 18.91 -14.42
CA THR A 278 0.87 17.50 -14.35
C THR A 278 1.79 17.20 -15.52
N LEU A 279 2.92 16.55 -15.26
CA LEU A 279 3.86 16.15 -16.30
C LEU A 279 3.57 14.71 -16.71
N SER A 280 3.78 14.38 -17.98
CA SER A 280 3.55 13.02 -18.50
C SER A 280 4.50 12.67 -19.63
N LEU A 281 4.91 11.41 -19.71
CA LEU A 281 5.71 10.90 -20.81
C LEU A 281 4.81 10.38 -21.93
N ASP A 282 5.10 10.78 -23.16
CA ASP A 282 4.44 10.23 -24.35
C ASP A 282 4.96 8.82 -24.69
N LYS A 283 4.44 8.22 -25.78
CA LYS A 283 4.87 6.89 -26.25
C LYS A 283 6.34 6.83 -26.68
N LYS A 284 6.95 7.97 -27.01
CA LYS A 284 8.37 8.11 -27.38
C LYS A 284 9.24 8.47 -26.17
N GLY A 285 8.65 8.60 -24.98
CA GLY A 285 9.34 8.99 -23.75
C GLY A 285 9.70 10.47 -23.66
N GLN A 286 9.05 11.33 -24.45
CA GLN A 286 9.18 12.77 -24.34
C GLN A 286 8.28 13.30 -23.24
N LEU A 287 8.83 14.20 -22.41
CA LEU A 287 8.07 14.84 -21.34
C LEU A 287 7.17 15.93 -21.91
N GLY A 288 5.87 15.81 -21.69
CA GLY A 288 4.83 16.80 -21.92
C GLY A 288 4.24 17.29 -20.59
N TYR A 289 3.37 18.29 -20.66
CA TYR A 289 2.64 18.83 -19.52
C TYR A 289 1.16 19.04 -19.89
N ALA A 290 0.31 19.02 -18.87
CA ALA A 290 -1.07 19.47 -18.94
C ALA A 290 -1.35 20.41 -17.77
N GLU A 291 -1.89 21.60 -18.07
CA GLU A 291 -2.26 22.57 -17.04
C GLU A 291 -3.31 21.96 -16.11
N ALA A 292 -3.03 21.99 -14.81
CA ALA A 292 -3.93 21.50 -13.79
C ALA A 292 -4.87 22.62 -13.37
N GLU A 293 -6.13 22.28 -13.13
CA GLU A 293 -7.06 23.23 -12.54
C GLU A 293 -6.59 23.64 -11.15
N VAL A 294 -6.55 24.95 -10.95
CA VAL A 294 -6.13 25.54 -9.69
C VAL A 294 -7.38 25.93 -8.92
N ALA A 295 -7.59 25.29 -7.78
CA ALA A 295 -8.74 25.57 -6.93
C ALA A 295 -8.73 27.05 -6.52
N LYS A 296 -9.86 27.73 -6.71
CA LYS A 296 -10.11 29.08 -6.20
C LYS A 296 -10.68 29.01 -4.78
N LYS A 297 -10.71 30.15 -4.10
CA LYS A 297 -11.31 30.29 -2.77
C LYS A 297 -12.75 29.77 -2.72
N GLU A 298 -13.16 29.28 -1.56
CA GLU A 298 -14.58 29.00 -1.29
C GLU A 298 -15.36 30.33 -1.16
N ALA A 299 -16.67 30.30 -1.40
CA ALA A 299 -17.49 31.52 -1.51
C ALA A 299 -17.52 32.37 -0.23
N ASP A 300 -17.25 31.74 0.91
CA ASP A 300 -17.20 32.31 2.26
C ASP A 300 -15.79 32.78 2.70
N GLN A 301 -14.77 32.60 1.85
CA GLN A 301 -13.39 32.97 2.17
C GLN A 301 -12.94 34.21 1.38
N GLU A 302 -12.22 35.10 2.07
CA GLU A 302 -11.51 36.22 1.43
C GLU A 302 -10.14 35.77 0.94
N ALA A 303 -9.83 36.13 -0.31
CA ALA A 303 -8.52 35.88 -0.89
C ALA A 303 -7.57 37.02 -0.53
N LEU A 304 -6.42 36.68 0.07
CA LEU A 304 -5.36 37.63 0.40
C LEU A 304 -4.51 38.00 -0.81
N GLY A 305 -4.45 37.12 -1.81
CA GLY A 305 -3.64 37.32 -3.00
C GLY A 305 -3.51 36.03 -3.81
N VAL A 306 -2.67 36.10 -4.85
CA VAL A 306 -2.41 34.97 -5.74
C VAL A 306 -1.17 34.22 -5.28
N CYS A 307 -1.26 32.89 -5.25
CA CYS A 307 -0.18 31.99 -4.88
C CYS A 307 0.96 32.10 -5.91
N PRO A 308 2.19 32.45 -5.50
CA PRO A 308 3.32 32.60 -6.42
C PRO A 308 3.82 31.25 -6.97
N THR A 309 3.35 30.13 -6.39
CA THR A 309 3.73 28.78 -6.83
C THR A 309 2.77 28.23 -7.89
N CYS A 310 1.46 28.35 -7.69
CA CYS A 310 0.48 27.72 -8.60
C CYS A 310 -0.54 28.67 -9.22
N GLY A 311 -0.58 29.95 -8.82
CA GLY A 311 -1.57 30.90 -9.30
C GLY A 311 -2.95 30.81 -8.63
N GLY A 312 -3.11 29.97 -7.59
CA GLY A 312 -4.36 29.82 -6.84
C GLY A 312 -4.55 30.90 -5.78
N ASP A 313 -5.72 30.95 -5.13
CA ASP A 313 -5.97 31.95 -4.10
C ASP A 313 -5.23 31.58 -2.80
N ILE A 314 -4.69 32.59 -2.11
CA ILE A 314 -4.21 32.44 -0.73
C ILE A 314 -5.33 32.82 0.23
N VAL A 315 -5.64 31.93 1.16
CA VAL A 315 -6.71 32.09 2.15
C VAL A 315 -6.16 32.04 3.57
N ALA A 316 -6.79 32.76 4.50
CA ALA A 316 -6.39 32.77 5.90
C ALA A 316 -6.93 31.53 6.62
N GLY A 317 -6.03 30.70 7.15
CA GLY A 317 -6.35 29.62 8.07
C GLY A 317 -6.06 30.01 9.52
N GLY A 318 -6.24 29.06 10.45
CA GLY A 318 -5.97 29.29 11.88
C GLY A 318 -4.51 29.65 12.17
N LYS A 319 -3.56 28.84 11.70
CA LYS A 319 -2.12 28.98 11.99
C LYS A 319 -1.28 29.58 10.86
N ALA A 320 -1.85 29.73 9.67
CA ALA A 320 -1.12 30.14 8.47
C ALA A 320 -2.04 30.72 7.40
N TYR A 321 -1.47 31.45 6.45
CA TYR A 321 -2.07 31.82 5.18
C TYR A 321 -1.64 30.79 4.14
N GLY A 322 -2.58 29.98 3.65
CA GLY A 322 -2.30 28.82 2.81
C GLY A 322 -2.92 28.95 1.43
N CYS A 323 -2.33 28.29 0.45
CA CYS A 323 -2.95 28.19 -0.87
C CYS A 323 -4.20 27.31 -0.83
N SER A 324 -5.31 27.80 -1.40
CA SER A 324 -6.55 27.04 -1.61
C SER A 324 -6.32 25.71 -2.35
N ASN A 325 -5.29 25.66 -3.20
CA ASN A 325 -4.94 24.47 -4.00
C ASN A 325 -4.09 23.44 -3.25
N TRP A 326 -4.00 23.49 -1.92
CA TRP A 326 -3.15 22.59 -1.12
C TRP A 326 -3.53 21.12 -1.24
N ARG A 327 -4.83 20.82 -1.39
CA ARG A 327 -5.33 19.44 -1.58
C ARG A 327 -4.87 18.83 -2.90
N ASN A 328 -4.60 19.68 -3.90
CA ASN A 328 -4.08 19.28 -5.20
C ASN A 328 -2.55 19.36 -5.26
N GLY A 329 -1.87 19.46 -4.10
CA GLY A 329 -0.41 19.34 -3.99
C GLY A 329 0.34 20.66 -3.89
N CYS A 330 -0.32 21.83 -3.94
CA CYS A 330 0.39 23.10 -3.72
C CYS A 330 0.80 23.26 -2.25
N LYS A 331 2.12 23.34 -1.98
CA LYS A 331 2.65 23.42 -0.61
C LYS A 331 2.91 24.85 -0.12
N PHE A 332 2.49 25.86 -0.88
CA PHE A 332 2.77 27.25 -0.52
C PHE A 332 2.01 27.66 0.74
N VAL A 333 2.74 28.18 1.72
CA VAL A 333 2.21 28.60 3.01
C VAL A 333 3.05 29.75 3.57
N ILE A 334 2.38 30.74 4.15
CA ILE A 334 2.99 31.79 4.98
C ILE A 334 2.50 31.56 6.40
N TRP A 335 3.41 31.22 7.31
CA TRP A 335 3.02 30.98 8.71
C TRP A 335 2.67 32.30 9.39
N LYS A 336 1.60 32.30 10.21
CA LYS A 336 1.26 33.47 11.03
C LYS A 336 2.28 33.76 12.11
N THR A 337 3.17 32.81 12.40
CA THR A 337 4.29 33.02 13.31
C THR A 337 5.58 32.57 12.63
N MET A 338 6.50 33.49 12.42
CA MET A 338 7.81 33.24 11.82
C MET A 338 8.88 33.93 12.68
N ALA A 339 9.93 33.20 13.07
CA ALA A 339 10.99 33.71 13.94
C ALA A 339 10.46 34.44 15.20
N GLN A 340 9.51 33.81 15.90
CA GLN A 340 8.85 34.34 17.11
C GLN A 340 8.02 35.62 16.91
N ARG A 341 7.78 36.05 15.67
CA ARG A 341 6.96 37.22 15.34
C ARG A 341 5.67 36.85 14.64
N GLU A 342 4.63 37.61 14.92
CA GLU A 342 3.33 37.47 14.27
C GLU A 342 3.35 38.16 12.90
N ILE A 343 2.94 37.42 11.87
CA ILE A 343 2.78 37.93 10.51
C ILE A 343 1.30 38.33 10.35
N SER A 344 1.04 39.63 10.36
CA SER A 344 -0.31 40.16 10.16
C SER A 344 -0.81 39.90 8.74
N LEU A 345 -2.11 40.10 8.55
CA LEU A 345 -2.74 39.95 7.23
C LEU A 345 -2.15 40.95 6.22
N GLU A 346 -1.89 42.20 6.62
CA GLU A 346 -1.29 43.19 5.71
C GLU A 346 0.12 42.80 5.28
N VAL A 347 0.94 42.30 6.23
CA VAL A 347 2.31 41.84 5.93
C VAL A 347 2.29 40.67 4.95
N ALA A 348 1.36 39.72 5.12
CA ALA A 348 1.18 38.62 4.18
C ALA A 348 0.74 39.10 2.79
N GLN A 349 -0.18 40.07 2.70
CA GLN A 349 -0.60 40.67 1.43
C GLN A 349 0.54 41.42 0.73
N GLN A 350 1.36 42.16 1.49
CA GLN A 350 2.53 42.86 0.96
C GLN A 350 3.55 41.85 0.41
N LEU A 351 3.81 40.77 1.15
CA LEU A 351 4.73 39.71 0.72
C LEU A 351 4.24 39.03 -0.57
N LEU A 352 2.93 38.82 -0.73
CA LEU A 352 2.35 38.21 -1.93
C LEU A 352 2.41 39.12 -3.17
N SER A 353 2.27 40.44 -2.98
CA SER A 353 2.22 41.42 -4.08
C SER A 353 3.59 41.95 -4.49
N ALA A 354 4.45 42.26 -3.52
CA ALA A 354 5.77 42.86 -3.76
C ALA A 354 6.92 41.85 -3.69
N GLY A 355 6.69 40.63 -3.15
CA GLY A 355 7.73 39.62 -2.91
C GLY A 355 8.63 39.93 -1.71
N THR A 356 8.51 41.12 -1.12
CA THR A 356 9.24 41.60 0.05
C THR A 356 8.31 42.37 0.98
N THR A 357 8.69 42.48 2.26
CA THR A 357 8.01 43.32 3.24
C THR A 357 8.87 44.55 3.53
N GLU A 358 8.28 45.57 4.13
CA GLU A 358 9.06 46.60 4.81
C GLU A 358 9.89 46.01 5.96
N THR A 359 10.87 46.77 6.44
CA THR A 359 11.69 46.37 7.58
C THR A 359 10.80 46.17 8.81
N LEU A 360 10.54 44.91 9.15
CA LEU A 360 9.85 44.57 10.37
C LEU A 360 10.80 44.81 11.55
N SER A 361 10.35 45.56 12.54
CA SER A 361 11.14 45.87 13.73
C SER A 361 11.02 44.77 14.79
N GLY A 362 12.10 44.57 15.56
CA GLY A 362 12.10 43.67 16.72
C GLY A 362 12.41 42.19 16.44
N PHE A 363 13.11 41.87 15.36
CA PHE A 363 13.74 40.55 15.23
C PHE A 363 14.93 40.36 16.16
#